data_AF-A0A4Q4T556-F1
#
_entry.id   AF-A0A4Q4T556-F1
#
_cell.length_a   1.000
_cell.length_b   1.000
_cell.length_c   1.000
_cell.angle_alpha   90.00
_cell.angle_beta   90.00
_cell.angle_gamma   90.00
#
_symmetry.space_group_name_H-M   'P 1'
#
loop_
_entity.id
_entity.type
_entity.pdbx_description
1 polymer ?
#
loop_
_entity_poly.entity_id
_entity_poly.type
_entity_poly.pdbx_seq_one_letter_code
_entity_poly.pdbx_strand_id
1 'polypeptide(L)'
;MADEELLRKIHGLGDLDLAALLSLISREHCIIGTESPVLDSLVAELRLVTSHTFGLDSAVLDCTPQTTLDDLASAILVSEPHPQPHPYPSRTPYSTSSSPLNTYKDSYFHARHGNGGAGNTGPATSYGRMQQPPALRTGFGNGYESGNGGRTAAEGTNTRIASVIIAKNLDAAPKAVQIQCLELMRTRRLFTRTSVQTAPKQFLLVAVVATAPRRGSNDVAGRLTPHLNDLFYIAHWHHPEDGFAHLEERAWEDGDDDGYEYGEMGAEREGEDADPERTSFESGESVVRRSLGATPRANADARVRTPRSRQDTDYYYDDAGINNYYSYDNSHPGRKPPFSDADLATLALAAREVAVDVDVLRYQQNVVSFLRLHRAVAPAGPGEAGAAITPTATRHLGQLARALAALHGLSYATPALVGLAARKVYLHRVRVLGPDAPEHERSMQWGSDRAAVEALLDGVGPEEVIADVLAEVAAPL
;
A
#
# COMPACT_ATOMS: atom_id res chain seq x y z
N MET A 1 4.21 4.36 -24.76
CA MET A 1 5.45 3.77 -24.20
C MET A 1 5.84 4.62 -23.00
N ALA A 2 6.22 4.00 -21.88
CA ALA A 2 6.71 4.73 -20.72
C ALA A 2 7.99 5.51 -21.09
N ASP A 3 8.18 6.68 -20.49
CA ASP A 3 9.36 7.51 -20.71
C ASP A 3 10.64 6.74 -20.33
N GLU A 4 11.72 6.83 -21.11
CA GLU A 4 12.98 6.13 -20.84
C GLU A 4 13.57 6.58 -19.49
N GLU A 5 13.34 7.83 -19.09
CA GLU A 5 13.73 8.34 -17.78
C GLU A 5 12.97 7.61 -16.66
N LEU A 6 11.68 7.36 -16.86
CA LEU A 6 10.83 6.67 -15.90
C LEU A 6 11.24 5.21 -15.72
N LEU A 7 11.60 4.53 -16.81
CA LEU A 7 12.12 3.16 -16.76
C LEU A 7 13.46 3.07 -16.02
N ARG A 8 14.35 4.06 -16.18
CA ARG A 8 15.60 4.12 -15.42
C ARG A 8 15.35 4.29 -13.92
N LYS A 9 14.39 5.14 -13.53
CA LYS A 9 13.98 5.27 -12.12
C LYS A 9 13.48 3.94 -11.58
N ILE A 10 12.62 3.24 -12.33
CA ILE A 10 12.06 1.93 -11.93
C ILE A 10 13.16 0.88 -11.73
N HIS A 11 14.18 0.81 -12.59
CA HIS A 11 15.27 -0.15 -12.46
C HIS A 11 16.18 0.10 -11.24
N GLY A 12 16.15 1.31 -10.67
CA GLY A 12 16.88 1.65 -9.44
C GLY A 12 16.10 1.40 -8.16
N LEU A 13 14.85 0.95 -8.23
CA LEU A 13 14.00 0.74 -7.07
C LEU A 13 14.32 -0.56 -6.34
N GLY A 14 14.17 -0.54 -5.01
CA GLY A 14 14.16 -1.73 -4.19
C GLY A 14 12.93 -2.61 -4.45
N ASP A 15 12.93 -3.79 -3.84
CA ASP A 15 11.82 -4.74 -3.87
C ASP A 15 10.54 -4.18 -3.22
N LEU A 16 10.67 -3.46 -2.10
CA LEU A 16 9.58 -2.81 -1.37
C LEU A 16 8.99 -1.64 -2.16
N ASP A 17 9.84 -0.79 -2.74
CA ASP A 17 9.44 0.28 -3.65
C ASP A 17 8.65 -0.27 -4.85
N LEU A 18 9.13 -1.36 -5.46
CA LEU A 18 8.48 -2.00 -6.59
C LEU A 18 7.12 -2.60 -6.21
N ALA A 19 7.01 -3.22 -5.03
CA ALA A 19 5.75 -3.75 -4.52
C ALA A 19 4.71 -2.64 -4.29
N ALA A 20 5.14 -1.50 -3.72
CA ALA A 20 4.29 -0.32 -3.55
C ALA A 20 3.88 0.28 -4.90
N LEU A 21 4.83 0.44 -5.83
CA LEU A 21 4.59 0.96 -7.17
C LEU A 21 3.56 0.11 -7.94
N LEU A 22 3.74 -1.21 -7.96
CA LEU A 22 2.81 -2.15 -8.60
C LEU A 22 1.39 -2.02 -8.06
N SER A 23 1.26 -1.85 -6.74
CA SER A 23 -0.01 -1.71 -6.04
C SER A 23 -0.69 -0.38 -6.34
N LEU A 24 0.08 0.72 -6.35
CA LEU A 24 -0.40 2.07 -6.68
C LEU A 24 -0.88 2.19 -8.14
N ILE A 25 -0.09 1.70 -9.09
CA ILE A 25 -0.43 1.68 -10.52
C ILE A 25 -1.71 0.87 -10.77
N SER A 26 -1.83 -0.27 -10.09
CA SER A 26 -2.96 -1.18 -10.22
C SER A 26 -4.20 -0.71 -9.44
N ARG A 27 -4.03 0.25 -8.52
CA ARG A 27 -5.04 0.71 -7.54
C ARG A 27 -5.58 -0.42 -6.68
N GLU A 28 -4.71 -1.33 -6.31
CA GLU A 28 -5.01 -2.46 -5.46
C GLU A 28 -4.09 -2.46 -4.23
N HIS A 29 -4.32 -3.34 -3.28
CA HIS A 29 -3.63 -3.39 -1.98
C HIS A 29 -2.63 -4.54 -1.91
N CYS A 30 -1.60 -4.47 -1.06
CA CYS A 30 -0.61 -5.56 -0.96
C CYS A 30 -0.41 -6.05 0.48
N ILE A 31 0.13 -7.26 0.59
CA ILE A 31 0.61 -7.84 1.84
C ILE A 31 2.13 -7.98 1.75
N ILE A 32 2.85 -7.56 2.78
CA ILE A 32 4.29 -7.73 2.89
C ILE A 32 4.57 -8.52 4.16
N GLY A 33 5.23 -9.67 4.00
CA GLY A 33 5.68 -10.52 5.09
C GLY A 33 7.17 -10.34 5.36
N THR A 34 7.56 -10.45 6.62
CA THR A 34 8.97 -10.56 7.01
C THR A 34 9.08 -11.34 8.33
N GLU A 35 10.31 -11.59 8.79
CA GLU A 35 10.52 -12.22 10.08
C GLU A 35 10.19 -11.26 11.23
N SER A 36 9.67 -11.81 12.34
CA SER A 36 9.28 -11.03 13.52
C SER A 36 10.30 -9.99 14.04
N PRO A 37 11.63 -10.23 14.11
CA PRO A 37 12.56 -9.25 14.66
C PRO A 37 12.74 -7.99 13.78
N VAL A 38 12.41 -8.08 12.49
CA VAL A 38 12.67 -7.01 11.52
C VAL A 38 11.41 -6.24 11.12
N LEU A 39 10.27 -6.62 11.70
CA LEU A 39 8.96 -6.06 11.38
C LEU A 39 8.90 -4.53 11.56
N ASP A 40 9.45 -4.01 12.66
CA ASP A 40 9.44 -2.58 12.95
C ASP A 40 10.31 -1.79 11.98
N SER A 41 11.47 -2.35 11.60
CA SER A 41 12.32 -1.78 10.55
C SER A 41 11.61 -1.76 9.20
N LEU A 42 10.89 -2.83 8.85
CA LEU A 42 10.09 -2.87 7.62
C LEU A 42 8.98 -1.81 7.63
N VAL A 43 8.29 -1.61 8.75
CA VAL A 43 7.28 -0.56 8.87
C VAL A 43 7.90 0.83 8.73
N ALA A 44 9.06 1.07 9.35
CA ALA A 44 9.78 2.33 9.22
C ALA A 44 10.27 2.57 7.78
N GLU A 45 10.81 1.54 7.11
CA GLU A 45 11.20 1.58 5.70
C GLU A 45 10.00 1.90 4.81
N LEU A 46 8.86 1.22 4.99
CA LEU A 46 7.65 1.49 4.20
C LEU A 46 7.14 2.92 4.36
N ARG A 47 7.29 3.52 5.55
CA ARG A 47 6.98 4.95 5.73
C ARG A 47 7.90 5.82 4.88
N LEU A 48 9.20 5.53 4.85
CA LEU A 48 10.16 6.25 4.00
C LEU A 48 9.86 6.03 2.52
N VAL A 49 9.59 4.81 2.07
CA VAL A 49 9.16 4.51 0.69
C VAL A 49 7.94 5.37 0.32
N THR A 50 6.93 5.46 1.20
CA THR A 50 5.73 6.25 0.89
C THR A 50 5.99 7.75 0.79
N SER A 51 6.79 8.32 1.71
CA SER A 51 7.03 9.77 1.75
C SER A 51 8.13 10.21 0.77
N HIS A 52 9.22 9.47 0.69
CA HIS A 52 10.40 9.78 -0.12
C HIS A 52 10.22 9.38 -1.58
N THR A 53 9.76 8.15 -1.86
CA THR A 53 9.60 7.65 -3.24
C THR A 53 8.34 8.20 -3.93
N PHE A 54 7.22 8.30 -3.19
CA PHE A 54 5.92 8.64 -3.77
C PHE A 54 5.32 9.97 -3.29
N GLY A 55 5.88 10.61 -2.26
CA GLY A 55 5.35 11.86 -1.71
C GLY A 55 3.97 11.72 -1.06
N LEU A 56 3.62 10.52 -0.59
CA LEU A 56 2.32 10.21 -0.01
C LEU A 56 2.38 10.21 1.52
N ASP A 57 1.32 10.71 2.15
CA ASP A 57 1.14 10.61 3.58
C ASP A 57 0.79 9.18 4.01
N SER A 58 1.49 8.68 5.02
CA SER A 58 1.28 7.35 5.59
C SER A 58 0.77 7.41 7.03
N ALA A 59 -0.21 6.57 7.36
CA ALA A 59 -0.62 6.28 8.73
C ALA A 59 -0.27 4.83 9.11
N VAL A 60 0.18 4.61 10.34
CA VAL A 60 0.49 3.28 10.86
C VAL A 60 -0.61 2.83 11.81
N LEU A 61 -1.17 1.65 11.55
CA LEU A 61 -2.11 0.97 12.43
C LEU A 61 -1.42 -0.26 13.02
N ASP A 62 -1.10 -0.22 14.31
CA ASP A 62 -0.57 -1.38 15.03
C ASP A 62 -1.73 -2.23 15.57
N CYS A 63 -1.86 -3.44 15.03
CA CYS A 63 -2.95 -4.34 15.35
C CYS A 63 -2.56 -5.30 16.48
N THR A 64 -3.39 -5.32 17.51
CA THR A 64 -3.34 -6.25 18.64
C THR A 64 -4.71 -6.92 18.77
N PRO A 65 -4.83 -8.03 19.52
CA PRO A 65 -6.12 -8.65 19.81
C PRO A 65 -7.11 -7.74 20.54
N GLN A 66 -6.67 -6.60 21.08
CA GLN A 66 -7.48 -5.63 21.80
C GLN A 66 -7.82 -4.39 20.96
N THR A 67 -7.28 -4.26 19.73
CA THR A 67 -7.52 -3.11 18.86
C THR A 67 -9.00 -2.95 18.57
N THR A 68 -9.54 -1.76 18.84
CA THR A 68 -10.94 -1.42 18.63
C THR A 68 -11.16 -0.70 17.30
N LEU A 69 -12.43 -0.52 16.90
CA LEU A 69 -12.78 0.27 15.72
C LEU A 69 -12.46 1.77 15.89
N ASP A 70 -12.44 2.26 17.14
CA ASP A 70 -12.09 3.65 17.45
C ASP A 70 -10.57 3.87 17.33
N ASP A 71 -9.78 2.89 17.78
CA ASP A 71 -8.32 2.87 17.57
C ASP A 71 -7.99 2.85 16.08
N LEU A 72 -8.70 2.04 15.29
CA LEU A 72 -8.56 2.04 13.83
C LEU A 72 -8.89 3.42 13.23
N ALA A 73 -10.02 4.01 13.62
CA ALA A 73 -10.44 5.31 13.07
C ALA A 73 -9.49 6.44 13.45
N SER A 74 -9.01 6.47 14.69
CA SER A 74 -8.05 7.49 15.16
C SER A 74 -6.68 7.32 14.52
N ALA A 75 -6.20 6.09 14.31
CA ALA A 75 -4.89 5.82 13.71
C ALA A 75 -4.80 6.25 12.23
N ILE A 76 -5.89 6.09 11.46
CA ILE A 76 -5.86 6.33 10.00
C ILE A 76 -6.29 7.73 9.58
N LEU A 77 -6.82 8.53 10.51
CA LEU A 77 -7.27 9.89 10.26
C LEU A 77 -6.16 10.89 10.57
N VAL A 78 -5.69 11.58 9.53
CA VAL A 78 -4.67 12.62 9.62
C VAL A 78 -5.33 14.00 9.61
N SER A 79 -4.83 14.93 10.42
CA SER A 79 -5.26 16.32 10.39
C SER A 79 -4.82 16.98 9.09
N GLU A 80 -5.77 17.57 8.35
CA GLU A 80 -5.46 18.36 7.18
C GLU A 80 -4.83 19.68 7.64
N PRO A 81 -3.61 20.03 7.19
CA PRO A 81 -3.03 21.32 7.49
C PRO A 81 -3.92 22.40 6.85
N HIS A 82 -4.61 23.17 7.70
CA HIS A 82 -5.44 24.28 7.26
C HIS A 82 -4.57 25.26 6.47
N PRO A 83 -4.85 25.54 5.18
CA PRO A 83 -4.18 26.62 4.49
C PRO A 83 -4.55 27.91 5.22
N GLN A 84 -3.60 28.45 5.98
CA GLN A 84 -3.72 29.73 6.67
C GLN A 84 -4.26 30.76 5.66
N PRO A 85 -5.41 31.41 5.90
CA PRO A 85 -5.83 32.51 5.06
C PRO A 85 -4.75 33.59 5.10
N HIS A 86 -4.12 33.82 3.95
CA HIS A 86 -3.12 34.87 3.79
C HIS A 86 -3.66 36.18 4.39
N PRO A 87 -2.91 36.87 5.27
CA PRO A 87 -3.34 38.15 5.79
C PRO A 87 -3.51 39.12 4.62
N TYR A 88 -4.75 39.58 4.45
CA TYR A 88 -5.15 40.57 3.46
C TYR A 88 -4.19 41.77 3.51
N PRO A 89 -3.75 42.33 2.37
CA PRO A 89 -2.95 43.55 2.40
C PRO A 89 -3.81 44.68 2.99
N SER A 90 -3.28 45.27 4.06
CA SER A 90 -3.82 46.38 4.82
C SER A 90 -4.30 47.50 3.90
N ARG A 91 -5.62 47.67 3.81
CA ARG A 91 -6.21 48.80 3.09
C ARG A 91 -5.99 50.05 3.93
N THR A 92 -5.15 50.95 3.43
CA THR A 92 -4.84 52.26 4.02
C THR A 92 -6.13 53.09 4.26
N PRO A 93 -6.26 53.78 5.40
CA PRO A 93 -7.41 54.60 5.72
C PRO A 93 -7.34 55.94 4.98
N TYR A 94 -8.31 56.22 4.12
CA TYR A 94 -8.59 57.58 3.66
C TYR A 94 -9.94 58.05 4.17
N SER A 95 -9.87 59.20 4.83
CA SER A 95 -10.94 59.92 5.50
C SER A 95 -12.06 60.37 4.58
N THR A 96 -13.22 60.44 5.23
CA THR A 96 -14.43 61.20 4.93
C THR A 96 -14.27 62.47 4.09
N SER A 97 -15.08 62.63 3.05
CA SER A 97 -15.64 63.94 2.69
C SER A 97 -17.06 63.80 2.13
N SER A 98 -17.93 64.65 2.65
CA SER A 98 -19.35 64.85 2.40
C SER A 98 -19.75 65.16 0.95
N SER A 99 -21.01 64.82 0.66
CA SER A 99 -21.85 65.03 -0.53
C SER A 99 -21.81 66.43 -1.20
N PRO A 100 -22.42 66.62 -2.39
CA PRO A 100 -23.88 66.88 -2.43
C PRO A 100 -24.68 66.33 -3.64
N LEU A 101 -26.00 66.35 -3.45
CA LEU A 101 -27.07 66.16 -4.45
C LEU A 101 -27.06 67.24 -5.55
N ASN A 102 -27.41 66.87 -6.79
CA ASN A 102 -28.30 67.61 -7.72
C ASN A 102 -28.45 66.78 -9.00
N THR A 103 -29.64 66.30 -9.37
CA THR A 103 -30.72 67.00 -10.09
C THR A 103 -30.79 66.58 -11.56
N TYR A 104 -31.85 65.83 -11.86
CA TYR A 104 -32.74 65.93 -13.02
C TYR A 104 -32.18 66.53 -14.32
N LYS A 105 -32.23 65.73 -15.39
CA LYS A 105 -32.87 66.17 -16.64
C LYS A 105 -33.38 64.97 -17.44
N ASP A 106 -34.68 65.06 -17.72
CA ASP A 106 -35.48 64.31 -18.68
C ASP A 106 -34.82 64.19 -20.05
N SER A 107 -35.21 63.17 -20.84
CA SER A 107 -36.04 63.42 -22.03
C SER A 107 -36.41 62.18 -22.88
N TYR A 108 -37.73 61.95 -22.97
CA TYR A 108 -38.53 61.64 -24.17
C TYR A 108 -38.33 60.33 -24.98
N PHE A 109 -39.32 59.43 -24.88
CA PHE A 109 -40.20 59.08 -26.01
C PHE A 109 -41.59 58.62 -25.50
N HIS A 110 -42.62 59.42 -25.82
CA HIS A 110 -44.07 59.20 -25.64
C HIS A 110 -44.58 58.14 -26.64
N ALA A 111 -45.42 57.14 -26.27
CA ALA A 111 -46.85 57.12 -25.92
C ALA A 111 -47.85 57.12 -27.10
N ARG A 112 -48.68 56.06 -27.19
CA ARG A 112 -50.18 56.05 -27.28
C ARG A 112 -50.68 54.69 -27.81
N HIS A 113 -51.47 53.94 -27.03
CA HIS A 113 -52.95 53.95 -26.96
C HIS A 113 -53.69 53.55 -28.25
N GLY A 114 -54.52 52.50 -28.19
CA GLY A 114 -55.43 52.15 -29.29
C GLY A 114 -56.26 50.89 -29.06
N ASN A 115 -57.38 51.07 -28.37
CA ASN A 115 -58.53 50.20 -28.11
C ASN A 115 -59.10 49.38 -29.30
N GLY A 116 -59.61 48.17 -29.02
CA GLY A 116 -60.88 47.67 -29.58
C GLY A 116 -60.87 46.49 -30.57
N GLY A 117 -61.66 45.45 -30.27
CA GLY A 117 -62.45 44.75 -31.29
C GLY A 117 -62.22 43.26 -31.53
N ALA A 118 -63.04 42.44 -30.86
CA ALA A 118 -63.83 41.31 -31.38
C ALA A 118 -63.18 40.18 -32.22
N GLY A 119 -63.47 38.94 -31.80
CA GLY A 119 -64.05 37.93 -32.70
C GLY A 119 -63.39 36.55 -32.77
N ASN A 120 -64.18 35.53 -32.38
CA ASN A 120 -64.18 34.13 -32.88
C ASN A 120 -62.99 33.21 -32.50
N THR A 121 -63.12 31.89 -32.27
CA THR A 121 -64.22 30.90 -32.20
C THR A 121 -63.59 29.55 -31.77
N GLY A 122 -64.13 28.91 -30.72
CA GLY A 122 -64.25 27.43 -30.55
C GLY A 122 -62.98 26.54 -30.47
N PRO A 123 -63.15 25.21 -30.26
CA PRO A 123 -63.35 24.65 -28.90
C PRO A 123 -62.49 23.41 -28.57
N ALA A 124 -62.58 22.98 -27.28
CA ALA A 124 -62.32 21.64 -26.72
C ALA A 124 -60.85 21.11 -26.80
N THR A 125 -60.27 20.47 -25.79
CA THR A 125 -60.80 19.35 -25.00
C THR A 125 -59.95 19.17 -23.73
N SER A 126 -60.61 18.77 -22.65
CA SER A 126 -60.09 18.23 -21.38
C SER A 126 -59.03 17.15 -21.54
N TYR A 127 -58.04 17.05 -20.63
CA TYR A 127 -57.76 15.87 -19.75
C TYR A 127 -56.74 16.22 -18.65
N GLY A 128 -57.04 15.79 -17.42
CA GLY A 128 -56.05 15.14 -16.53
C GLY A 128 -55.05 16.00 -15.76
N ARG A 129 -55.50 16.55 -14.62
CA ARG A 129 -54.67 17.06 -13.52
C ARG A 129 -54.45 15.96 -12.48
N MET A 130 -53.20 15.70 -12.09
CA MET A 130 -52.66 15.19 -10.79
C MET A 130 -51.15 14.91 -11.06
N GLN A 131 -50.13 15.16 -10.25
CA GLN A 131 -49.92 15.68 -8.89
C GLN A 131 -48.39 15.95 -8.79
N GLN A 132 -47.97 17.09 -8.24
CA GLN A 132 -46.71 17.23 -7.49
C GLN A 132 -46.94 18.25 -6.37
N PRO A 133 -46.74 17.90 -5.08
CA PRO A 133 -46.79 18.86 -3.98
C PRO A 133 -45.43 19.55 -3.74
N PRO A 134 -45.43 20.69 -3.05
CA PRO A 134 -44.46 21.77 -3.26
C PRO A 134 -43.39 21.91 -2.16
N ALA A 135 -42.33 22.63 -2.53
CA ALA A 135 -41.27 23.13 -1.65
C ALA A 135 -41.81 23.94 -0.46
N LEU A 136 -41.32 23.64 0.74
CA LEU A 136 -41.55 24.45 1.93
C LEU A 136 -40.37 25.39 2.19
N ARG A 137 -40.74 26.68 2.17
CA ARG A 137 -39.96 27.86 2.51
C ARG A 137 -39.55 27.84 3.98
N THR A 138 -38.30 28.20 4.24
CA THR A 138 -37.76 28.53 5.56
C THR A 138 -38.23 29.93 5.96
N GLY A 139 -38.91 30.02 7.11
CA GLY A 139 -39.41 31.27 7.68
C GLY A 139 -38.33 32.01 8.48
N PHE A 140 -38.35 33.34 8.37
CA PHE A 140 -37.65 34.27 9.22
C PHE A 140 -38.33 34.36 10.58
N GLY A 141 -37.55 34.25 11.66
CA GLY A 141 -37.98 34.52 13.02
C GLY A 141 -36.85 35.18 13.80
N ASN A 142 -36.99 36.49 14.04
CA ASN A 142 -36.18 37.22 15.00
C ASN A 142 -36.64 36.87 16.41
N GLY A 143 -35.74 36.34 17.24
CA GLY A 143 -35.94 36.14 18.67
C GLY A 143 -34.62 36.44 19.40
N TYR A 144 -34.65 37.48 20.21
CA TYR A 144 -33.59 37.87 21.12
C TYR A 144 -33.61 36.92 22.33
N GLU A 145 -32.50 36.25 22.64
CA GLU A 145 -32.28 35.82 24.01
C GLU A 145 -30.78 35.74 24.32
N SER A 146 -30.41 36.54 25.31
CA SER A 146 -29.09 36.67 25.89
C SER A 146 -28.82 35.45 26.76
N GLY A 147 -27.72 34.74 26.49
CA GLY A 147 -27.33 33.54 27.21
C GLY A 147 -25.87 33.23 26.95
N ASN A 148 -25.01 33.93 27.69
CA ASN A 148 -23.56 33.73 27.74
C ASN A 148 -23.25 32.30 28.23
N GLY A 149 -23.06 31.38 27.29
CA GLY A 149 -22.60 30.01 27.52
C GLY A 149 -21.57 29.69 26.48
N GLY A 150 -20.32 30.10 26.74
CA GLY A 150 -19.15 29.76 25.94
C GLY A 150 -18.94 28.25 25.90
N ARG A 151 -19.66 27.57 25.01
CA ARG A 151 -19.19 26.33 24.42
C ARG A 151 -18.19 26.77 23.36
N THR A 152 -16.91 26.60 23.69
CA THR A 152 -15.86 26.45 22.69
C THR A 152 -16.37 25.47 21.65
N ALA A 153 -16.85 25.99 20.52
CA ALA A 153 -16.97 25.19 19.31
C ALA A 153 -15.55 24.70 19.08
N ALA A 154 -15.33 23.40 19.32
CA ALA A 154 -14.09 22.76 18.92
C ALA A 154 -13.87 23.17 17.47
N GLU A 155 -12.78 23.89 17.21
CA GLU A 155 -12.31 24.13 15.85
C GLU A 155 -12.35 22.76 15.18
N GLY A 156 -13.22 22.60 14.18
CA GLY A 156 -13.34 21.36 13.45
C GLY A 156 -12.02 21.16 12.72
N THR A 157 -11.10 20.41 13.33
CA THR A 157 -9.91 19.93 12.63
C THR A 157 -10.44 19.07 11.49
N ASN A 158 -10.31 19.57 10.26
CA ASN A 158 -10.61 18.79 9.07
C ASN A 158 -9.69 17.56 9.12
N THR A 159 -10.28 16.39 9.36
CA THR A 159 -9.55 15.12 9.34
C THR A 159 -9.83 14.46 8.01
N ARG A 160 -8.83 13.78 7.45
CA ARG A 160 -8.96 12.96 6.25
C ARG A 160 -8.27 11.63 6.44
N ILE A 161 -8.66 10.62 5.68
CA ILE A 161 -7.96 9.34 5.67
C ILE A 161 -6.59 9.54 5.01
N ALA A 162 -5.56 8.90 5.57
CA ALA A 162 -4.23 8.89 5.00
C ALA A 162 -4.21 8.27 3.58
N SER A 163 -3.30 8.74 2.74
CA SER A 163 -3.14 8.18 1.38
C SER A 163 -2.61 6.74 1.42
N VAL A 164 -1.73 6.42 2.37
CA VAL A 164 -1.25 5.07 2.61
C VAL A 164 -1.52 4.64 4.05
N ILE A 165 -2.10 3.45 4.22
CA ILE A 165 -2.28 2.82 5.54
C ILE A 165 -1.34 1.63 5.63
N ILE A 166 -0.42 1.66 6.59
CA ILE A 166 0.48 0.56 6.92
C ILE A 166 -0.11 -0.16 8.13
N ALA A 167 -0.76 -1.30 7.90
CA ALA A 167 -1.43 -2.09 8.92
C ALA A 167 -0.48 -3.20 9.43
N LYS A 168 0.21 -2.92 10.53
CA LYS A 168 1.13 -3.84 11.19
C LYS A 168 0.35 -4.89 11.96
N ASN A 169 0.74 -6.16 11.84
CA ASN A 169 0.13 -7.31 12.52
C ASN A 169 -1.38 -7.46 12.27
N LEU A 170 -1.84 -7.15 11.05
CA LEU A 170 -3.27 -7.18 10.73
C LEU A 170 -3.94 -8.55 10.99
N ASP A 171 -3.15 -9.63 11.02
CA ASP A 171 -3.57 -10.96 11.41
C ASP A 171 -3.91 -11.11 12.90
N ALA A 172 -3.28 -10.35 13.78
CA ALA A 172 -3.61 -10.30 15.20
C ALA A 172 -4.86 -9.47 15.51
N ALA A 173 -5.36 -8.69 14.54
CA ALA A 173 -6.52 -7.82 14.71
C ALA A 173 -7.82 -8.62 14.91
N PRO A 174 -8.76 -8.16 15.75
CA PRO A 174 -10.10 -8.75 15.86
C PRO A 174 -10.83 -8.79 14.51
N LYS A 175 -11.74 -9.77 14.35
CA LYS A 175 -12.53 -9.92 13.12
C LYS A 175 -13.27 -8.65 12.71
N ALA A 176 -13.77 -7.87 13.68
CA ALA A 176 -14.44 -6.59 13.39
C ALA A 176 -13.52 -5.57 12.71
N VAL A 177 -12.27 -5.47 13.17
CA VAL A 177 -11.25 -4.58 12.58
C VAL A 177 -10.87 -5.06 11.18
N GLN A 178 -10.66 -6.38 11.00
CA GLN A 178 -10.40 -6.95 9.67
C GLN A 178 -11.56 -6.70 8.68
N ILE A 179 -12.81 -6.84 9.12
CA ILE A 179 -14.00 -6.53 8.32
C ILE A 179 -14.03 -5.03 7.97
N GLN A 180 -13.72 -4.15 8.93
CA GLN A 180 -13.68 -2.71 8.68
C GLN A 180 -12.59 -2.34 7.65
N CYS A 181 -11.42 -2.96 7.71
CA CYS A 181 -10.38 -2.83 6.70
C CYS A 181 -10.87 -3.32 5.32
N LEU A 182 -11.53 -4.48 5.27
CA LEU A 182 -12.13 -5.01 4.04
C LEU A 182 -13.16 -4.05 3.44
N GLU A 183 -14.03 -3.47 4.27
CA GLU A 183 -15.02 -2.48 3.83
C GLU A 183 -14.35 -1.20 3.32
N LEU A 184 -13.30 -0.73 4.01
CA LEU A 184 -12.53 0.44 3.59
C LEU A 184 -11.86 0.21 2.23
N MET A 185 -11.24 -0.96 2.02
CA MET A 185 -10.63 -1.33 0.73
C MET A 185 -11.68 -1.40 -0.39
N ARG A 186 -12.87 -1.97 -0.12
CA ARG A 186 -13.93 -2.12 -1.13
C ARG A 186 -14.68 -0.85 -1.47
N THR A 187 -15.02 -0.06 -0.46
CA THR A 187 -15.91 1.11 -0.59
C THR A 187 -15.16 2.43 -0.64
N ARG A 188 -13.87 2.43 -0.25
CA ARG A 188 -13.04 3.63 -0.05
C ARG A 188 -13.70 4.64 0.90
N ARG A 189 -14.49 4.14 1.85
CA ARG A 189 -15.20 4.95 2.84
C ARG A 189 -15.03 4.34 4.22
N LEU A 190 -14.82 5.21 5.20
CA LEU A 190 -14.84 4.89 6.62
C LEU A 190 -16.09 5.55 7.22
N PHE A 191 -16.90 4.75 7.90
CA PHE A 191 -18.06 5.25 8.65
C PHE A 191 -17.67 5.37 10.12
N THR A 192 -17.51 6.60 10.61
CA THR A 192 -17.33 6.86 12.04
C THR A 192 -18.68 7.21 12.67
N ARG A 193 -18.72 7.29 14.00
CA ARG A 193 -19.95 7.68 14.73
C ARG A 193 -20.48 9.06 14.31
N THR A 194 -19.59 9.95 13.89
CA THR A 194 -19.88 11.37 13.70
C THR A 194 -19.78 11.82 12.24
N SER A 195 -19.18 11.03 11.36
CA SER A 195 -18.93 11.44 9.98
C SER A 195 -18.64 10.25 9.06
N VAL A 196 -18.77 10.48 7.75
CA VAL A 196 -18.31 9.53 6.73
C VAL A 196 -17.10 10.14 6.05
N GLN A 197 -15.96 9.47 6.15
CA GLN A 197 -14.71 9.92 5.56
C GLN A 197 -14.44 9.11 4.29
N THR A 198 -14.11 9.79 3.19
CA THR A 198 -13.79 9.13 1.91
C THR A 198 -12.28 9.08 1.74
N ALA A 199 -11.75 7.92 1.37
CA ALA A 199 -10.32 7.74 1.14
C ALA A 199 -9.86 8.57 -0.07
N PRO A 200 -8.60 9.07 -0.09
CA PRO A 200 -8.07 9.83 -1.21
C PRO A 200 -8.11 9.05 -2.53
N LYS A 201 -7.90 9.76 -3.65
CA LYS A 201 -7.89 9.13 -4.99
C LYS A 201 -6.81 8.06 -5.11
N GLN A 202 -5.61 8.39 -4.60
CA GLN A 202 -4.52 7.46 -4.38
C GLN A 202 -4.67 6.93 -2.96
N PHE A 203 -5.05 5.66 -2.88
CA PHE A 203 -5.26 5.00 -1.61
C PHE A 203 -4.62 3.63 -1.68
N LEU A 204 -3.70 3.37 -0.76
CA LEU A 204 -3.00 2.10 -0.61
C LEU A 204 -3.16 1.62 0.83
N LEU A 205 -3.37 0.32 0.98
CA LEU A 205 -3.35 -0.36 2.27
C LEU A 205 -2.32 -1.46 2.13
N VAL A 206 -1.30 -1.41 2.97
CA VAL A 206 -0.23 -2.40 3.04
C VAL A 206 -0.40 -3.16 4.35
N ALA A 207 -0.77 -4.44 4.26
CA ALA A 207 -0.78 -5.30 5.43
C ALA A 207 0.64 -5.82 5.66
N VAL A 208 1.20 -5.52 6.83
CA VAL A 208 2.55 -5.97 7.21
C VAL A 208 2.41 -7.05 8.26
N VAL A 209 2.88 -8.25 7.96
CA VAL A 209 2.67 -9.45 8.80
C VAL A 209 4.02 -10.04 9.18
N ALA A 210 4.24 -10.24 10.47
CA ALA A 210 5.39 -11.01 10.95
C ALA A 210 5.09 -12.51 10.88
N THR A 211 6.06 -13.29 10.41
CA THR A 211 6.05 -14.74 10.65
C THR A 211 7.08 -15.10 11.71
N ALA A 212 6.77 -16.18 12.45
CA ALA A 212 7.76 -16.83 13.27
C ALA A 212 8.81 -17.46 12.34
N PRO A 213 10.10 -17.48 12.71
CA PRO A 213 11.16 -18.09 11.92
C PRO A 213 10.98 -19.61 11.89
N ARG A 214 10.08 -20.10 11.04
CA ARG A 214 10.02 -21.49 10.63
C ARG A 214 10.81 -21.61 9.34
N ARG A 215 11.90 -22.38 9.42
CA ARG A 215 12.87 -22.59 8.36
C ARG A 215 12.16 -22.94 7.05
N GLY A 216 12.13 -22.00 6.11
CA GLY A 216 11.64 -22.20 4.75
C GLY A 216 10.14 -22.01 4.50
N SER A 217 9.32 -21.56 5.48
CA SER A 217 7.92 -21.22 5.20
C SER A 217 7.69 -19.71 5.15
N ASN A 218 7.50 -19.19 3.94
CA ASN A 218 7.06 -17.81 3.69
C ASN A 218 5.53 -17.72 3.84
N ASP A 219 4.99 -18.27 4.93
CA ASP A 219 3.55 -18.37 5.18
C ASP A 219 2.95 -17.00 5.53
N VAL A 220 2.91 -16.12 4.52
CA VAL A 220 2.06 -14.93 4.48
C VAL A 220 0.59 -15.36 4.31
N ALA A 221 0.38 -16.56 3.75
CA ALA A 221 -0.92 -17.17 3.50
C ALA A 221 -1.53 -17.75 4.80
N GLY A 222 -2.79 -17.42 5.08
CA GLY A 222 -3.61 -18.17 6.05
C GLY A 222 -3.79 -17.52 7.43
N ARG A 223 -3.18 -16.35 7.69
CA ARG A 223 -3.36 -15.65 8.98
C ARG A 223 -4.50 -14.63 8.98
N LEU A 224 -4.87 -14.13 7.81
CA LEU A 224 -6.01 -13.23 7.61
C LEU A 224 -7.27 -14.01 7.26
N THR A 225 -8.43 -13.40 7.53
CA THR A 225 -9.70 -13.99 7.10
C THR A 225 -9.72 -14.25 5.57
N PRO A 226 -10.30 -15.37 5.12
CA PRO A 226 -10.46 -15.75 3.71
C PRO A 226 -10.80 -14.60 2.76
N HIS A 227 -11.80 -13.80 3.13
CA HIS A 227 -12.33 -12.73 2.28
C HIS A 227 -11.42 -11.51 2.20
N LEU A 228 -10.74 -11.18 3.31
CA LEU A 228 -9.80 -10.08 3.36
C LEU A 228 -8.54 -10.43 2.56
N ASN A 229 -8.04 -11.63 2.77
CA ASN A 229 -6.87 -12.15 2.08
C ASN A 229 -7.04 -12.15 0.55
N ASP A 230 -8.23 -12.53 0.06
CA ASP A 230 -8.52 -12.54 -1.37
C ASP A 230 -8.54 -11.15 -2.04
N LEU A 231 -8.77 -10.09 -1.26
CA LEU A 231 -8.83 -8.72 -1.76
C LEU A 231 -7.43 -8.13 -2.03
N PHE A 232 -6.39 -8.64 -1.38
CA PHE A 232 -5.03 -8.15 -1.60
C PHE A 232 -4.48 -8.60 -2.95
N TYR A 233 -3.95 -7.67 -3.73
CA TYR A 233 -3.39 -7.87 -5.06
C TYR A 233 -2.27 -8.91 -5.08
N ILE A 234 -1.21 -8.60 -4.34
CA ILE A 234 0.05 -9.33 -4.29
C ILE A 234 0.48 -9.56 -2.85
N ALA A 235 1.19 -10.65 -2.64
CA ALA A 235 2.00 -10.88 -1.46
C ALA A 235 3.48 -10.83 -1.83
N HIS A 236 4.26 -10.17 -0.97
CA HIS A 236 5.71 -10.10 -1.08
C HIS A 236 6.32 -10.55 0.24
N TRP A 237 7.37 -11.37 0.17
CA TRP A 237 8.16 -11.75 1.32
C TRP A 237 9.50 -11.02 1.24
N HIS A 238 9.82 -10.23 2.27
CA HIS A 238 11.07 -9.48 2.37
C HIS A 238 12.02 -10.18 3.33
N HIS A 239 13.19 -10.58 2.84
CA HIS A 239 14.16 -11.33 3.63
C HIS A 239 14.97 -10.36 4.51
N PRO A 240 15.25 -10.69 5.78
CA PRO A 240 16.06 -9.85 6.67
C PRO A 240 17.44 -9.46 6.12
N GLU A 241 17.99 -10.29 5.22
CA GLU A 241 19.31 -10.10 4.62
C GLU A 241 19.31 -9.11 3.44
N ASP A 242 18.13 -8.75 2.90
CA ASP A 242 18.02 -7.84 1.76
C ASP A 242 18.32 -6.38 2.15
N GLY A 243 18.30 -6.07 3.46
CA GLY A 243 18.56 -4.72 3.99
C GLY A 243 17.40 -3.75 3.78
N PHE A 244 17.56 -2.52 4.25
CA PHE A 244 16.55 -1.47 4.15
C PHE A 244 17.17 -0.21 3.53
N ALA A 245 17.00 -0.06 2.22
CA ALA A 245 17.71 0.94 1.43
C ALA A 245 17.50 2.38 1.94
N HIS A 246 16.26 2.75 2.28
CA HIS A 246 15.94 4.11 2.72
C HIS A 246 16.36 4.37 4.17
N LEU A 247 16.21 3.38 5.05
CA LEU A 247 16.71 3.47 6.43
C LEU A 247 18.23 3.57 6.49
N GLU A 248 18.93 2.81 5.65
CA GLU A 248 20.38 2.89 5.51
C GLU A 248 20.80 4.25 4.97
N GLU A 249 20.20 4.75 3.87
CA GLU A 249 20.48 6.08 3.31
C GLU A 249 20.32 7.18 4.37
N ARG A 250 19.24 7.13 5.16
CA ARG A 250 18.99 8.10 6.24
C ARG A 250 20.04 8.03 7.36
N ALA A 251 20.48 6.83 7.74
CA ALA A 251 21.50 6.66 8.78
C ALA A 251 22.87 7.25 8.36
N TRP A 252 23.19 7.22 7.05
CA TRP A 252 24.39 7.87 6.51
C TRP A 252 24.23 9.40 6.47
N GLU A 253 23.06 9.92 6.11
CA GLU A 253 22.79 11.37 6.08
C GLU A 253 22.88 12.03 7.48
N ASP A 254 22.44 11.31 8.52
CA ASP A 254 22.48 11.80 9.92
C ASP A 254 23.87 11.62 10.59
N GLY A 255 24.82 10.93 9.93
CA GLY A 255 26.09 10.48 10.50
C GLY A 255 27.32 11.37 10.27
N ASP A 256 27.19 12.56 9.66
CA ASP A 256 28.31 13.45 9.31
C ASP A 256 28.42 14.70 10.20
N ASP A 257 28.29 14.58 11.53
CA ASP A 257 28.61 15.66 12.48
C ASP A 257 29.45 15.21 13.69
N ASP A 258 30.45 14.36 13.44
CA ASP A 258 31.54 14.12 14.37
C ASP A 258 32.88 14.22 13.65
N GLY A 259 33.35 15.46 13.54
CA GLY A 259 34.68 15.81 13.06
C GLY A 259 35.77 15.16 13.90
N TYR A 260 36.35 14.07 13.40
CA TYR A 260 37.61 13.53 13.88
C TYR A 260 38.74 13.94 12.95
N GLU A 261 39.27 15.14 13.17
CA GLU A 261 40.62 15.52 12.74
C GLU A 261 41.64 14.89 13.71
N TYR A 262 42.67 14.23 13.17
CA TYR A 262 44.03 13.92 13.68
C TYR A 262 44.46 12.58 13.03
N GLY A 263 45.66 12.38 12.49
CA GLY A 263 46.88 13.16 12.46
C GLY A 263 47.96 12.28 11.80
N GLU A 264 48.76 12.90 10.96
CA GLU A 264 49.89 12.34 10.23
C GLU A 264 50.94 11.73 11.17
N MET A 265 51.28 10.45 11.03
CA MET A 265 52.54 9.89 11.56
C MET A 265 53.07 8.71 10.74
N GLY A 266 54.26 8.92 10.16
CA GLY A 266 55.44 8.11 10.49
C GLY A 266 55.67 6.83 9.70
N ALA A 267 56.57 6.90 8.73
CA ALA A 267 57.18 5.78 8.02
C ALA A 267 58.18 4.98 8.89
N GLU A 268 58.36 3.68 8.58
CA GLU A 268 59.60 2.87 8.53
C GLU A 268 59.22 1.37 8.33
N ARG A 269 59.57 0.73 7.19
CA ARG A 269 60.70 -0.23 6.94
C ARG A 269 60.66 -1.48 7.83
N GLU A 270 60.92 -2.74 7.44
CA GLU A 270 61.43 -3.56 6.31
C GLU A 270 60.86 -4.98 6.59
N GLY A 271 60.53 -5.90 5.66
CA GLY A 271 61.42 -6.70 4.81
C GLY A 271 61.03 -8.21 4.90
N GLU A 272 61.21 -8.95 3.78
CA GLU A 272 61.36 -10.43 3.63
C GLU A 272 60.13 -11.34 3.91
N ASP A 273 59.84 -12.46 3.25
CA ASP A 273 60.20 -13.14 1.99
C ASP A 273 59.27 -14.39 1.85
N ALA A 274 59.01 -14.85 0.60
CA ALA A 274 58.55 -16.21 0.19
C ALA A 274 57.11 -16.67 0.57
N ASP A 275 56.33 -17.45 -0.20
CA ASP A 275 56.46 -18.26 -1.42
C ASP A 275 55.02 -18.56 -1.93
N PRO A 276 54.70 -18.64 -3.25
CA PRO A 276 53.34 -18.88 -3.73
C PRO A 276 53.19 -20.28 -4.34
N GLU A 277 52.37 -21.16 -3.76
CA GLU A 277 51.65 -22.20 -4.53
C GLU A 277 50.69 -23.01 -3.64
N ARG A 278 49.39 -22.98 -3.99
CA ARG A 278 48.57 -24.18 -4.21
C ARG A 278 47.15 -23.80 -4.65
N THR A 279 46.91 -24.12 -5.91
CA THR A 279 45.64 -24.18 -6.63
C THR A 279 44.81 -25.40 -6.20
N SER A 280 43.50 -25.23 -6.03
CA SER A 280 42.42 -26.13 -6.53
C SER A 280 41.06 -25.61 -6.02
N PHE A 281 40.13 -25.15 -6.88
CA PHE A 281 39.14 -25.98 -7.63
C PHE A 281 38.31 -26.82 -6.63
N GLU A 282 36.99 -26.70 -6.43
CA GLU A 282 35.84 -26.40 -7.30
C GLU A 282 34.63 -25.99 -6.40
N SER A 283 33.77 -25.10 -6.90
CA SER A 283 32.29 -25.21 -6.77
C SER A 283 31.69 -24.10 -7.64
N GLY A 284 31.42 -24.44 -8.90
CA GLY A 284 30.62 -23.63 -9.80
C GLY A 284 29.14 -23.91 -9.56
N GLU A 285 28.37 -22.85 -9.35
CA GLU A 285 27.02 -22.61 -9.89
C GLU A 285 26.44 -21.34 -9.23
N SER A 286 26.87 -20.18 -9.73
CA SER A 286 26.23 -18.89 -9.47
C SER A 286 26.63 -17.91 -10.58
N VAL A 287 25.72 -17.69 -11.52
CA VAL A 287 25.85 -16.76 -12.66
C VAL A 287 24.43 -16.19 -12.81
N VAL A 288 24.13 -14.89 -12.69
CA VAL A 288 24.78 -13.70 -13.24
C VAL A 288 24.46 -12.49 -12.34
N ARG A 289 25.48 -11.87 -11.71
CA ARG A 289 25.48 -10.42 -11.45
C ARG A 289 26.74 -9.84 -12.10
N ARG A 290 26.53 -9.02 -13.11
CA ARG A 290 27.59 -8.37 -13.88
C ARG A 290 27.93 -7.05 -13.15
N SER A 291 29.13 -6.99 -12.60
CA SER A 291 29.69 -5.86 -11.87
C SER A 291 30.53 -4.93 -12.76
N LEU A 292 30.44 -3.63 -12.49
CA LEU A 292 31.42 -2.57 -12.75
C LEU A 292 31.21 -1.59 -11.56
N GLY A 293 32.15 -1.12 -10.76
CA GLY A 293 33.61 -1.28 -10.67
C GLY A 293 34.07 -0.96 -9.24
N ALA A 294 35.35 -1.26 -8.98
CA ALA A 294 35.99 -1.44 -7.67
C ALA A 294 36.27 -0.18 -6.83
N THR A 295 36.44 -0.34 -5.51
CA THR A 295 37.74 -0.21 -4.79
C THR A 295 37.61 -0.65 -3.31
N PRO A 296 38.73 -1.01 -2.62
CA PRO A 296 38.75 -2.07 -1.60
C PRO A 296 39.11 -1.61 -0.18
N ARG A 297 38.72 -2.41 0.83
CA ARG A 297 39.35 -2.57 2.18
C ARG A 297 38.39 -3.38 3.05
N ALA A 298 38.77 -4.15 4.07
CA ALA A 298 39.94 -4.96 4.40
C ALA A 298 39.44 -5.84 5.57
N ASN A 299 39.86 -7.09 5.61
CA ASN A 299 39.55 -8.05 6.67
C ASN A 299 39.93 -7.54 8.06
N ALA A 300 39.06 -7.80 9.04
CA ALA A 300 39.45 -7.92 10.44
C ALA A 300 38.69 -9.11 11.09
N ASP A 301 39.26 -10.30 10.94
CA ASP A 301 39.02 -11.41 11.87
C ASP A 301 39.69 -11.06 13.20
N ALA A 302 38.89 -10.70 14.21
CA ALA A 302 39.34 -10.61 15.59
C ALA A 302 38.59 -11.61 16.46
N ARG A 303 39.34 -12.63 16.87
CA ARG A 303 38.96 -13.73 17.74
C ARG A 303 38.35 -13.22 19.05
N VAL A 304 37.12 -13.64 19.32
CA VAL A 304 36.43 -13.49 20.61
C VAL A 304 37.16 -14.29 21.69
N ARG A 305 37.79 -13.59 22.63
CA ARG A 305 38.20 -14.11 23.94
C ARG A 305 37.23 -13.58 24.99
N THR A 306 36.49 -14.48 25.61
CA THR A 306 35.70 -14.22 26.81
C THR A 306 36.61 -14.01 28.02
N PRO A 307 36.22 -13.12 28.94
CA PRO A 307 36.29 -13.47 30.36
C PRO A 307 34.97 -13.18 31.10
N ARG A 308 34.69 -14.06 32.07
CA ARG A 308 33.55 -14.02 33.00
C ARG A 308 33.80 -13.06 34.18
N SER A 309 32.68 -12.60 34.75
CA SER A 309 32.47 -12.11 36.14
C SER A 309 32.90 -10.65 36.37
N ARG A 310 32.16 -9.74 37.01
CA ARG A 310 31.22 -9.87 38.16
C ARG A 310 30.56 -8.50 38.44
N GLN A 311 29.46 -8.49 39.22
CA GLN A 311 28.78 -7.39 39.94
C GLN A 311 27.74 -6.60 39.11
N ASP A 312 26.44 -6.79 39.37
CA ASP A 312 25.63 -6.20 40.47
C ASP A 312 25.60 -4.67 40.43
N THR A 313 24.60 -4.12 39.74
CA THR A 313 23.96 -2.86 40.11
C THR A 313 22.50 -2.91 39.70
N ASP A 314 21.64 -3.05 40.71
CA ASP A 314 20.21 -2.81 40.65
C ASP A 314 19.92 -1.38 40.17
N TYR A 315 19.17 -1.25 39.08
CA TYR A 315 18.46 0.00 38.77
C TYR A 315 16.97 -0.30 38.59
N TYR A 316 16.25 0.20 39.58
CA TYR A 316 14.80 0.31 39.69
C TYR A 316 14.28 1.19 38.54
N TYR A 317 13.38 0.69 37.69
CA TYR A 317 12.54 1.53 36.85
C TYR A 317 11.11 1.47 37.37
N ASP A 318 10.66 2.61 37.90
CA ASP A 318 9.27 2.87 38.23
C ASP A 318 8.43 2.90 36.96
N ASP A 319 7.36 2.11 37.01
CA ASP A 319 6.22 2.10 36.10
C ASP A 319 5.39 3.37 36.32
N ALA A 320 5.46 4.33 35.39
CA ALA A 320 4.46 5.37 35.23
C ALA A 320 4.53 5.99 33.82
N GLY A 321 3.56 5.59 32.99
CA GLY A 321 2.88 6.37 31.94
C GLY A 321 3.62 7.53 31.26
N ILE A 322 3.79 7.40 29.94
CA ILE A 322 3.17 8.24 28.88
C ILE A 322 3.86 7.82 27.58
N ASN A 323 3.16 7.02 26.77
CA ASN A 323 3.52 6.77 25.38
C ASN A 323 3.30 8.04 24.58
N ASN A 324 4.34 8.85 24.44
CA ASN A 324 4.39 9.90 23.43
C ASN A 324 5.73 9.76 22.71
N TYR A 325 5.80 8.79 21.79
CA TYR A 325 6.92 8.66 20.88
C TYR A 325 6.92 9.89 19.99
N TYR A 326 7.94 10.73 20.14
CA TYR A 326 8.11 11.97 19.38
C TYR A 326 8.09 11.68 17.87
N SER A 327 7.11 12.28 17.21
CA SER A 327 7.06 12.45 15.76
C SER A 327 8.13 13.44 15.32
N TYR A 328 9.35 12.95 15.05
CA TYR A 328 10.31 13.67 14.21
C TYR A 328 10.18 13.17 12.77
N ASP A 329 9.11 13.62 12.12
CA ASP A 329 8.97 13.60 10.67
C ASP A 329 9.85 14.71 10.08
N ASN A 330 11.18 14.51 10.14
CA ASN A 330 12.12 15.29 9.33
C ASN A 330 12.09 14.74 7.91
N SER A 331 10.96 14.94 7.22
CA SER A 331 11.01 15.06 5.77
C SER A 331 11.85 16.29 5.49
N HIS A 332 13.09 16.11 5.01
CA HIS A 332 13.92 17.19 4.51
C HIS A 332 13.07 18.03 3.54
N PRO A 333 12.68 19.28 3.90
CA PRO A 333 11.73 20.06 3.12
C PRO A 333 12.44 20.56 1.86
N GLY A 334 12.56 19.71 0.83
CA GLY A 334 13.27 20.04 -0.40
C GLY A 334 13.50 18.92 -1.41
N ARG A 335 13.54 17.64 -1.00
CA ARG A 335 13.71 16.54 -1.97
C ARG A 335 12.36 16.21 -2.60
N LYS A 336 12.20 16.53 -3.89
CA LYS A 336 11.00 16.14 -4.65
C LYS A 336 10.93 14.62 -4.75
N PRO A 337 9.76 14.01 -4.56
CA PRO A 337 9.62 12.58 -4.73
C PRO A 337 9.97 12.19 -6.18
N PRO A 338 10.67 11.07 -6.41
CA PRO A 338 11.09 10.62 -7.73
C PRO A 338 9.91 10.27 -8.63
N PHE A 339 8.77 9.87 -8.07
CA PHE A 339 7.54 9.60 -8.80
C PHE A 339 6.45 10.62 -8.45
N SER A 340 5.91 11.26 -9.47
CA SER A 340 4.73 12.13 -9.35
C SER A 340 3.43 11.38 -9.66
N ASP A 341 2.29 11.97 -9.28
CA ASP A 341 0.95 11.47 -9.65
C ASP A 341 0.77 11.27 -11.16
N ALA A 342 1.39 12.13 -11.97
CA ALA A 342 1.35 12.06 -13.42
C ALA A 342 2.14 10.85 -13.93
N ASP A 343 3.27 10.53 -13.30
CA ASP A 343 4.08 9.35 -13.66
C ASP A 343 3.32 8.06 -13.34
N LEU A 344 2.71 7.99 -12.15
CA LEU A 344 1.87 6.85 -11.75
C LEU A 344 0.68 6.68 -12.70
N ALA A 345 0.03 7.77 -13.11
CA ALA A 345 -1.07 7.72 -14.09
C ALA A 345 -0.58 7.25 -15.46
N THR A 346 0.59 7.70 -15.90
CA THR A 346 1.20 7.30 -17.18
C THR A 346 1.54 5.81 -17.17
N LEU A 347 2.12 5.29 -16.09
CA LEU A 347 2.40 3.85 -15.94
C LEU A 347 1.11 3.03 -15.87
N ALA A 348 0.08 3.53 -15.20
CA ALA A 348 -1.22 2.85 -15.14
C ALA A 348 -1.90 2.77 -16.51
N LEU A 349 -1.75 3.79 -17.36
CA LEU A 349 -2.21 3.73 -18.74
C LEU A 349 -1.36 2.74 -19.56
N ALA A 350 -0.03 2.81 -19.45
CA ALA A 350 0.87 1.89 -20.14
C ALA A 350 0.56 0.42 -19.81
N ALA A 351 0.36 0.08 -18.53
CA ALA A 351 -0.03 -1.26 -18.09
C ALA A 351 -1.36 -1.73 -18.70
N ARG A 352 -2.32 -0.83 -18.96
CA ARG A 352 -3.60 -1.19 -19.58
C ARG A 352 -3.48 -1.44 -21.09
N GLU A 353 -2.50 -0.80 -21.74
CA GLU A 353 -2.25 -0.91 -23.18
C GLU A 353 -1.39 -2.10 -23.57
N VAL A 354 -0.73 -2.78 -22.61
CA VAL A 354 0.05 -3.98 -22.87
C VAL A 354 -0.82 -5.06 -23.53
N ALA A 355 -0.38 -5.51 -24.71
CA ALA A 355 -1.00 -6.59 -25.45
C ALA A 355 -0.78 -7.94 -24.75
N VAL A 356 -1.78 -8.82 -24.80
CA VAL A 356 -1.65 -10.21 -24.33
C VAL A 356 -2.03 -11.11 -25.49
N ASP A 357 -1.04 -11.82 -26.02
CA ASP A 357 -1.26 -12.77 -27.11
C ASP A 357 -2.14 -13.93 -26.66
N VAL A 358 -2.86 -14.53 -27.61
CA VAL A 358 -3.82 -15.61 -27.35
C VAL A 358 -3.15 -16.81 -26.67
N ASP A 359 -1.91 -17.12 -27.03
CA ASP A 359 -1.16 -18.23 -26.43
C ASP A 359 -0.73 -17.93 -24.99
N VAL A 360 -0.38 -16.67 -24.68
CA VAL A 360 -0.09 -16.23 -23.30
C VAL A 360 -1.37 -16.21 -22.45
N LEU A 361 -2.49 -15.79 -23.02
CA LEU A 361 -3.80 -15.86 -22.37
C LEU A 361 -4.20 -17.32 -22.07
N ARG A 362 -3.95 -18.23 -23.02
CA ARG A 362 -4.16 -19.67 -22.80
C ARG A 362 -3.25 -20.20 -21.69
N TYR A 363 -1.97 -19.81 -21.69
CA TYR A 363 -1.03 -20.17 -20.65
C TYR A 363 -1.52 -19.71 -19.26
N GLN A 364 -1.97 -18.46 -19.12
CA GLN A 364 -2.59 -17.95 -17.88
C GLN A 364 -3.76 -18.83 -17.43
N GLN A 365 -4.66 -19.17 -18.35
CA GLN A 365 -5.82 -20.00 -18.02
C GLN A 365 -5.43 -21.43 -17.63
N ASN A 366 -4.40 -22.00 -18.27
CA ASN A 366 -3.87 -23.31 -17.91
C ASN A 366 -3.28 -23.28 -16.49
N VAL A 367 -2.42 -22.29 -16.16
CA VAL A 367 -1.89 -22.12 -14.80
C VAL A 367 -3.01 -22.03 -13.76
N VAL A 368 -4.04 -21.22 -14.01
CA VAL A 368 -5.21 -21.09 -13.10
C VAL A 368 -5.94 -22.44 -12.93
N SER A 369 -6.09 -23.19 -14.02
CA SER A 369 -6.80 -24.48 -14.01
C SER A 369 -6.01 -25.54 -13.26
N PHE A 370 -4.69 -25.61 -13.46
CA PHE A 370 -3.81 -26.53 -12.75
C PHE A 370 -3.72 -26.18 -11.26
N LEU A 371 -3.64 -24.90 -10.89
CA LEU A 371 -3.73 -24.49 -9.47
C LEU A 371 -5.03 -24.95 -8.80
N ARG A 372 -6.17 -24.92 -9.51
CA ARG A 372 -7.47 -25.39 -8.98
C ARG A 372 -7.54 -26.91 -8.83
N LEU A 373 -6.84 -27.64 -9.70
CA LEU A 373 -6.83 -29.09 -9.76
C LEU A 373 -5.67 -29.71 -8.98
N HIS A 374 -4.71 -28.90 -8.53
CA HIS A 374 -3.54 -29.36 -7.80
C HIS A 374 -3.95 -30.11 -6.53
N ARG A 375 -3.38 -31.29 -6.32
CA ARG A 375 -3.82 -32.23 -5.28
C ARG A 375 -3.76 -31.64 -3.87
N ALA A 376 -2.68 -30.91 -3.57
CA ALA A 376 -2.45 -30.32 -2.27
C ALA A 376 -3.35 -29.11 -1.96
N VAL A 377 -4.04 -28.56 -2.96
CA VAL A 377 -4.90 -27.38 -2.77
C VAL A 377 -6.23 -27.80 -2.17
N ALA A 378 -6.59 -27.19 -1.04
CA ALA A 378 -7.82 -27.47 -0.33
C ALA A 378 -9.05 -27.23 -1.23
N PRO A 379 -9.99 -28.19 -1.31
CA PRO A 379 -11.25 -27.97 -2.01
C PRO A 379 -12.07 -26.91 -1.28
N ALA A 380 -13.01 -26.27 -1.98
CA ALA A 380 -13.98 -25.40 -1.33
C ALA A 380 -14.84 -26.23 -0.36
N GLY A 381 -14.53 -26.15 0.94
CA GLY A 381 -15.15 -26.99 1.97
C GLY A 381 -16.52 -26.48 2.44
N PRO A 382 -17.39 -27.37 2.96
CA PRO A 382 -18.66 -26.98 3.57
C PRO A 382 -18.40 -26.17 4.85
N GLY A 383 -18.89 -24.92 4.90
CA GLY A 383 -18.67 -24.01 6.02
C GLY A 383 -17.46 -23.08 5.87
N GLU A 384 -16.56 -23.36 4.92
CA GLU A 384 -15.49 -22.46 4.53
C GLU A 384 -15.89 -21.68 3.29
N ALA A 385 -16.16 -20.39 3.45
CA ALA A 385 -16.60 -19.54 2.36
C ALA A 385 -15.44 -19.24 1.39
N GLY A 386 -15.35 -19.98 0.30
CA GLY A 386 -14.60 -19.61 -0.90
C GLY A 386 -13.76 -20.72 -1.52
N ALA A 387 -13.60 -20.66 -2.85
CA ALA A 387 -12.62 -21.48 -3.55
C ALA A 387 -11.19 -21.04 -3.16
N ALA A 388 -10.26 -21.99 -3.02
CA ALA A 388 -8.85 -21.68 -2.79
C ALA A 388 -8.27 -20.77 -3.89
N ILE A 389 -8.73 -20.95 -5.13
CA ILE A 389 -8.36 -20.11 -6.27
C ILE A 389 -9.60 -19.36 -6.78
N THR A 390 -9.71 -18.09 -6.40
CA THR A 390 -10.86 -17.23 -6.69
C THR A 390 -10.82 -16.62 -8.10
N PRO A 391 -11.96 -16.13 -8.63
CA PRO A 391 -11.99 -15.36 -9.88
C PRO A 391 -11.26 -14.01 -9.78
N THR A 392 -11.26 -13.39 -8.60
CA THR A 392 -10.49 -12.19 -8.24
C THR A 392 -8.99 -12.41 -8.42
N ALA A 393 -8.45 -13.54 -7.94
CA ALA A 393 -7.07 -13.92 -8.17
C ALA A 393 -6.72 -14.04 -9.67
N THR A 394 -7.65 -14.60 -10.46
CA THR A 394 -7.47 -14.73 -11.92
C THR A 394 -7.38 -13.36 -12.60
N ARG A 395 -8.19 -12.39 -12.14
CA ARG A 395 -8.09 -11.00 -12.60
C ARG A 395 -6.75 -10.37 -12.24
N HIS A 396 -6.32 -10.55 -11.00
CA HIS A 396 -5.06 -10.00 -10.50
C HIS A 396 -3.84 -10.60 -11.22
N LEU A 397 -3.87 -11.88 -11.58
CA LEU A 397 -2.82 -12.51 -12.39
C LEU A 397 -2.63 -11.77 -13.72
N GLY A 398 -3.71 -11.57 -14.48
CA GLY A 398 -3.64 -10.90 -15.79
C GLY A 398 -3.36 -9.39 -15.67
N GLN A 399 -3.79 -8.75 -14.59
CA GLN A 399 -3.45 -7.35 -14.30
C GLN A 399 -1.96 -7.19 -13.95
N LEU A 400 -1.41 -8.08 -13.13
CA LEU A 400 -0.03 -8.03 -12.70
C LEU A 400 0.95 -8.36 -13.82
N ALA A 401 0.64 -9.37 -14.64
CA ALA A 401 1.47 -9.69 -15.80
C ALA A 401 1.63 -8.50 -16.75
N ARG A 402 0.55 -7.72 -16.94
CA ARG A 402 0.58 -6.49 -17.75
C ARG A 402 1.30 -5.33 -17.05
N ALA A 403 1.11 -5.15 -15.74
CA ALA A 403 1.82 -4.14 -14.98
C ALA A 403 3.34 -4.39 -15.00
N LEU A 404 3.76 -5.64 -14.81
CA LEU A 404 5.17 -6.04 -14.91
C LEU A 404 5.73 -5.80 -16.31
N ALA A 405 5.00 -6.15 -17.37
CA ALA A 405 5.44 -5.89 -18.73
C ALA A 405 5.67 -4.40 -19.00
N ALA A 406 4.75 -3.55 -18.56
CA ALA A 406 4.89 -2.10 -18.69
C ALA A 406 6.10 -1.54 -17.92
N LEU A 407 6.37 -2.05 -16.71
CA LEU A 407 7.54 -1.68 -15.92
C LEU A 407 8.86 -2.11 -16.56
N HIS A 408 8.87 -3.20 -17.33
CA HIS A 408 10.00 -3.64 -18.13
C HIS A 408 10.09 -2.95 -19.51
N GLY A 409 9.20 -1.99 -19.81
CA GLY A 409 9.16 -1.32 -21.10
C GLY A 409 8.67 -2.21 -22.27
N LEU A 410 8.04 -3.34 -21.97
CA LEU A 410 7.50 -4.26 -22.97
C LEU A 410 6.07 -3.85 -23.35
N SER A 411 5.77 -3.90 -24.65
CA SER A 411 4.41 -3.63 -25.17
C SER A 411 3.50 -4.86 -25.11
N TYR A 412 4.04 -6.02 -24.74
CA TYR A 412 3.30 -7.29 -24.66
C TYR A 412 3.71 -8.09 -23.41
N ALA A 413 2.78 -8.90 -22.90
CA ALA A 413 3.02 -9.77 -21.76
C ALA A 413 3.71 -11.08 -22.20
N THR A 414 4.72 -11.53 -21.43
CA THR A 414 5.45 -12.77 -21.71
C THR A 414 5.08 -13.88 -20.72
N PRO A 415 5.27 -15.17 -21.06
CA PRO A 415 5.03 -16.28 -20.14
C PRO A 415 5.87 -16.20 -18.86
N ALA A 416 7.10 -15.71 -18.95
CA ALA A 416 7.97 -15.52 -17.78
C ALA A 416 7.37 -14.51 -16.78
N LEU A 417 6.79 -13.41 -17.27
CA LEU A 417 6.11 -12.43 -16.42
C LEU A 417 4.82 -13.00 -15.82
N VAL A 418 4.12 -13.88 -16.54
CA VAL A 418 2.97 -14.62 -15.99
C VAL A 418 3.40 -15.53 -14.85
N GLY A 419 4.53 -16.24 -14.98
CA GLY A 419 5.08 -17.08 -13.92
C GLY A 419 5.45 -16.27 -12.68
N LEU A 420 6.11 -15.12 -12.85
CA LEU A 420 6.42 -14.21 -11.75
C LEU A 420 5.14 -13.66 -11.10
N ALA A 421 4.17 -13.27 -11.92
CA ALA A 421 2.88 -12.79 -11.43
C ALA A 421 2.13 -13.87 -10.64
N ALA A 422 2.17 -15.13 -11.09
CA ALA A 422 1.55 -16.25 -10.39
C ALA A 422 2.15 -16.42 -8.98
N ARG A 423 3.48 -16.36 -8.86
CA ARG A 423 4.18 -16.43 -7.57
C ARG A 423 3.73 -15.31 -6.63
N LYS A 424 3.54 -14.08 -7.10
CA LYS A 424 3.14 -12.95 -6.24
C LYS A 424 1.63 -12.91 -5.94
N VAL A 425 0.77 -13.34 -6.87
CA VAL A 425 -0.70 -13.30 -6.71
C VAL A 425 -1.22 -14.48 -5.90
N TYR A 426 -0.66 -15.68 -6.09
CA TYR A 426 -1.21 -16.89 -5.49
C TYR A 426 -0.57 -17.26 -4.15
N LEU A 427 0.59 -16.69 -3.81
CA LEU A 427 1.31 -16.99 -2.57
C LEU A 427 0.41 -16.92 -1.34
N HIS A 428 -0.33 -15.83 -1.16
CA HIS A 428 -1.23 -15.66 -0.02
C HIS A 428 -2.58 -16.35 -0.19
N ARG A 429 -2.98 -16.73 -1.41
CA ARG A 429 -4.33 -17.22 -1.71
C ARG A 429 -4.46 -18.74 -1.67
N VAL A 430 -3.40 -19.44 -2.06
CA VAL A 430 -3.36 -20.90 -2.07
C VAL A 430 -3.46 -21.40 -0.64
N ARG A 431 -4.51 -22.17 -0.37
CA ARG A 431 -4.65 -22.92 0.88
C ARG A 431 -4.24 -24.35 0.62
N VAL A 432 -3.15 -24.76 1.23
CA VAL A 432 -2.73 -26.15 1.20
C VAL A 432 -3.53 -26.92 2.26
N LEU A 433 -3.88 -28.16 1.94
CA LEU A 433 -4.40 -29.11 2.93
C LEU A 433 -3.34 -29.33 4.01
N GLY A 434 -3.65 -28.90 5.23
CA GLY A 434 -2.76 -29.10 6.37
C GLY A 434 -2.65 -30.58 6.76
N PRO A 435 -1.63 -30.93 7.58
CA PRO A 435 -1.42 -32.30 8.07
C PRO A 435 -2.60 -32.82 8.91
N ASP A 436 -3.43 -31.92 9.43
CA ASP A 436 -4.57 -32.24 10.28
C ASP A 436 -5.84 -32.60 9.50
N ALA A 437 -5.87 -32.43 8.18
CA ALA A 437 -7.07 -32.61 7.35
C ALA A 437 -6.84 -33.45 6.06
N PRO A 438 -6.06 -34.54 6.06
CA PRO A 438 -5.81 -35.34 4.86
C PRO A 438 -7.08 -36.00 4.33
N GLU A 439 -8.09 -36.24 5.17
CA GLU A 439 -9.39 -36.78 4.74
C GLU A 439 -10.17 -35.87 3.78
N HIS A 440 -9.83 -34.58 3.71
CA HIS A 440 -10.45 -33.63 2.79
C HIS A 440 -9.81 -33.64 1.40
N GLU A 441 -8.76 -34.42 1.19
CA GLU A 441 -8.13 -34.62 -0.10
C GLU A 441 -9.06 -35.39 -1.07
N ARG A 442 -9.08 -35.01 -2.35
CA ARG A 442 -10.06 -35.50 -3.34
C ARG A 442 -10.01 -37.01 -3.57
N SER A 443 -8.83 -37.63 -3.53
CA SER A 443 -8.63 -39.06 -3.73
C SER A 443 -9.11 -39.92 -2.55
N MET A 444 -9.34 -39.32 -1.38
CA MET A 444 -9.94 -40.01 -0.22
C MET A 444 -11.37 -40.49 -0.51
N GLN A 445 -12.12 -39.75 -1.33
CA GLN A 445 -13.46 -40.14 -1.79
C GLN A 445 -13.45 -41.42 -2.65
N TRP A 446 -12.27 -41.80 -3.15
CA TRP A 446 -12.05 -42.96 -4.01
C TRP A 446 -11.28 -44.09 -3.30
N GLY A 447 -11.12 -44.00 -1.97
CA GLY A 447 -10.52 -45.06 -1.16
C GLY A 447 -8.99 -45.10 -1.16
N SER A 448 -8.33 -43.95 -1.38
CA SER A 448 -6.86 -43.85 -1.27
C SER A 448 -6.38 -44.09 0.16
N ASP A 449 -5.15 -44.61 0.29
CA ASP A 449 -4.52 -44.81 1.60
C ASP A 449 -4.12 -43.47 2.22
N ARG A 450 -4.59 -43.22 3.45
CA ARG A 450 -4.33 -42.00 4.21
C ARG A 450 -2.84 -41.77 4.44
N ALA A 451 -2.08 -42.83 4.77
CA ALA A 451 -0.65 -42.70 5.05
C ALA A 451 0.14 -42.26 3.79
N ALA A 452 -0.27 -42.74 2.61
CA ALA A 452 0.32 -42.33 1.35
C ALA A 452 -0.04 -40.88 0.97
N VAL A 453 -1.24 -40.41 1.34
CA VAL A 453 -1.66 -39.01 1.15
C VAL A 453 -0.87 -38.09 2.08
N GLU A 454 -0.78 -38.42 3.37
CA GLU A 454 -0.02 -37.63 4.35
C GLU A 454 1.46 -37.51 3.94
N ALA A 455 2.10 -38.62 3.54
CA ALA A 455 3.48 -38.60 3.08
C ALA A 455 3.71 -37.77 1.80
N LEU A 456 2.70 -37.64 0.94
CA LEU A 456 2.79 -36.85 -0.30
C LEU A 456 2.51 -35.36 -0.06
N LEU A 457 1.76 -35.02 0.98
CA LEU A 457 1.47 -33.64 1.38
C LEU A 457 2.50 -33.08 2.38
N ASP A 458 3.39 -33.91 2.90
CA ASP A 458 4.42 -33.48 3.84
C ASP A 458 5.37 -32.46 3.18
N GLY A 459 5.61 -31.35 3.87
CA GLY A 459 6.44 -30.24 3.37
C GLY A 459 5.81 -29.37 2.28
N VAL A 460 4.68 -29.75 1.69
CA VAL A 460 4.10 -29.01 0.56
C VAL A 460 3.52 -27.68 1.01
N GLY A 461 4.19 -26.59 0.62
CA GLY A 461 3.75 -25.21 0.88
C GLY A 461 3.05 -24.56 -0.33
N PRO A 462 2.43 -23.38 -0.15
CA PRO A 462 1.87 -22.59 -1.25
C PRO A 462 2.88 -22.33 -2.37
N GLU A 463 4.15 -22.10 -2.03
CA GLU A 463 5.23 -21.86 -2.98
C GLU A 463 5.55 -23.08 -3.83
N GLU A 464 5.60 -24.27 -3.20
CA GLU A 464 5.86 -25.53 -3.89
C GLU A 464 4.72 -25.85 -4.85
N VAL A 465 3.46 -25.70 -4.42
CA VAL A 465 2.29 -25.85 -5.29
C VAL A 465 2.39 -24.96 -6.53
N ILE A 466 2.79 -23.71 -6.36
CA ILE A 466 2.93 -22.77 -7.49
C ILE A 466 4.11 -23.19 -8.38
N ALA A 467 5.24 -23.59 -7.79
CA ALA A 467 6.41 -24.03 -8.53
C ALA A 467 6.13 -25.27 -9.38
N ASP A 468 5.46 -26.27 -8.81
CA ASP A 468 5.07 -27.51 -9.47
C ASP A 468 4.14 -27.23 -10.66
N VAL A 469 3.12 -26.40 -10.46
CA VAL A 469 2.20 -26.03 -11.54
C VAL A 469 2.92 -25.28 -12.66
N LEU A 470 3.82 -24.35 -12.33
CA LEU A 470 4.58 -23.61 -13.34
C LEU A 470 5.57 -24.49 -14.11
N ALA A 471 6.07 -25.57 -13.50
CA ALA A 471 6.92 -26.55 -14.15
C ALA A 471 6.13 -27.51 -15.07
N GLU A 472 4.90 -27.86 -14.67
CA GLU A 472 4.04 -28.78 -15.43
C GLU A 472 3.36 -28.11 -16.64
N VAL A 473 2.94 -26.85 -16.50
CA VAL A 473 2.25 -26.14 -17.59
C VAL A 473 3.28 -25.64 -18.61
N ALA A 474 3.25 -26.21 -19.82
CA ALA A 474 4.12 -25.80 -20.91
C ALA A 474 3.88 -24.33 -21.29
N ALA A 475 4.94 -23.52 -21.21
CA ALA A 475 4.94 -22.15 -21.70
C ALA A 475 4.92 -22.13 -23.24
N PRO A 476 4.18 -21.21 -23.87
CA PRO A 476 4.23 -21.04 -25.31
C PRO A 476 5.61 -20.55 -25.74
N LEU A 477 6.05 -21.02 -26.91
CA LEU A 477 7.37 -20.74 -27.49
C LEU A 477 7.49 -19.32 -28.05
#